data_AF-A0A4S2MH42-F1
#
_entry.id   AF-A0A4S2MH42-F1
#
_cell.length_a   1.000
_cell.length_b   1.000
_cell.length_c   1.000
_cell.angle_alpha   90.00
_cell.angle_beta   90.00
_cell.angle_gamma   90.00
#
_symmetry.space_group_name_H-M   'P 1'
#
loop_
_entity.id
_entity.type
_entity.pdbx_description
1 polymer ?
#
loop_
_entity_poly.entity_id
_entity_poly.type
_entity_poly.pdbx_seq_one_letter_code
_entity_poly.pdbx_strand_id
1 'polypeptide(L)'
;MEYSTSPLIRNGRRDQRRTAHDWEEEKNRAKDFFDDGTMSFFWNAHTGLCLLGFASVLLYVAVFENATFSSEYNLKRGLTAMILVFVLFGVVHTPDGPFRRPHPAFWRLVLCLSILYELILVFLLFQNVDDARQWLRYLDPNLGKPLSEQDYGGNCIIYDRAYPEDPWHNIREKMDVFVLVHFFGWWLKTLIVRDYWLCNVLSFAFELMEYTLEHQLPNFSECWWDHWIMDFLGCNMIGIWLGMKTLNYLSIKPYHWRGMWKISGYKRKLRRVVLQFTPHRWTDFDWRPTGSLKRWLGTLILCAVILLTELNTFYLKYVLWVPPPHILCFLRLLFSILWGGPAIYEYFQYMDDPCLSVLIQENSPNWP
;
A
#
# COMPACT_ATOMS: atom_id res chain seq x y z
N MET A 1 -8.60 -53.93 -43.69
CA MET A 1 -8.44 -52.46 -43.56
C MET A 1 -9.62 -51.95 -42.77
N GLU A 2 -9.49 -52.03 -41.45
CA GLU A 2 -10.40 -51.42 -40.49
C GLU A 2 -9.97 -49.98 -40.25
N TYR A 3 -10.89 -49.02 -40.33
CA TYR A 3 -10.80 -47.82 -39.50
C TYR A 3 -12.18 -47.55 -38.93
N SER A 4 -12.29 -47.94 -37.66
CA SER A 4 -13.37 -47.67 -36.73
C SER A 4 -13.45 -46.17 -36.46
N THR A 5 -14.65 -45.60 -36.62
CA THR A 5 -15.01 -44.29 -36.10
C THR A 5 -15.33 -44.42 -34.60
N SER A 6 -14.66 -43.64 -33.77
CA SER A 6 -15.06 -43.42 -32.37
C SER A 6 -14.96 -41.93 -32.02
N PRO A 7 -15.85 -41.42 -31.15
CA PRO A 7 -16.19 -40.01 -31.07
C PRO A 7 -15.33 -39.26 -30.04
N LEU A 8 -14.92 -38.04 -30.40
CA LEU A 8 -14.31 -37.10 -29.48
C LEU A 8 -15.32 -36.68 -28.40
N ILE A 9 -15.03 -37.10 -27.17
CA ILE A 9 -15.71 -36.68 -25.95
C ILE A 9 -15.46 -35.18 -25.75
N ARG A 10 -16.46 -34.37 -26.06
CA ARG A 10 -16.50 -32.93 -25.78
C ARG A 10 -16.79 -32.74 -24.28
N ASN A 11 -15.75 -32.65 -23.46
CA ASN A 11 -15.91 -32.23 -22.08
C ASN A 11 -16.24 -30.73 -22.04
N GLY A 12 -17.50 -30.42 -21.76
CA GLY A 12 -18.01 -29.07 -21.63
C GLY A 12 -17.38 -28.35 -20.43
N ARG A 13 -16.32 -27.57 -20.68
CA ARG A 13 -16.05 -26.37 -19.88
C ARG A 13 -16.81 -25.23 -20.55
N ARG A 14 -17.68 -24.57 -19.80
CA ARG A 14 -18.26 -23.27 -20.19
C ARG A 14 -17.09 -22.36 -20.59
N ASP A 15 -17.01 -22.00 -21.86
CA ASP A 15 -16.24 -20.84 -22.32
C ASP A 15 -16.85 -19.60 -21.67
N GLN A 16 -16.41 -19.29 -20.44
CA GLN A 16 -16.41 -17.91 -20.00
C GLN A 16 -15.44 -17.20 -20.93
N ARG A 17 -15.95 -16.33 -21.80
CA ARG A 17 -15.11 -15.32 -22.47
C ARG A 17 -14.37 -14.57 -21.37
N ARG A 18 -13.13 -14.97 -21.06
CA ARG A 18 -12.21 -14.22 -20.21
C ARG A 18 -11.96 -12.92 -20.94
N THR A 19 -12.52 -11.82 -20.45
CA THR A 19 -12.37 -10.48 -21.03
C THR A 19 -11.00 -9.88 -20.80
N ALA A 20 -10.15 -10.54 -20.01
CA ALA A 20 -8.77 -10.15 -19.71
C ALA A 20 -7.84 -11.37 -19.83
N HIS A 21 -6.65 -11.15 -20.39
CA HIS A 21 -5.60 -12.15 -20.50
C HIS A 21 -5.04 -12.52 -19.11
N ASP A 22 -4.92 -13.82 -18.79
CA ASP A 22 -4.44 -14.30 -17.48
C ASP A 22 -2.89 -14.24 -17.40
N TRP A 23 -2.37 -13.01 -17.30
CA TRP A 23 -0.93 -12.74 -17.22
C TRP A 23 -0.28 -13.32 -15.95
N GLU A 24 -1.05 -13.50 -14.88
CA GLU A 24 -0.54 -14.12 -13.66
C GLU A 24 -0.25 -15.61 -13.89
N GLU A 25 -1.09 -16.32 -14.64
CA GLU A 25 -0.81 -17.70 -15.05
C GLU A 25 0.39 -17.78 -16.01
N GLU A 26 0.46 -16.89 -17.01
CA GLU A 26 1.55 -16.92 -18.00
C GLU A 26 2.91 -16.63 -17.37
N LYS A 27 3.05 -15.51 -16.64
CA LYS A 27 4.33 -15.09 -16.05
C LYS A 27 4.85 -16.04 -14.99
N ASN A 28 3.96 -16.85 -14.42
CA ASN A 28 4.32 -17.82 -13.40
C ASN A 28 4.35 -19.27 -13.88
N ARG A 29 4.15 -19.53 -15.19
CA ARG A 29 4.10 -20.89 -15.74
C ARG A 29 5.36 -21.71 -15.45
N ALA A 30 6.52 -21.06 -15.44
CA ALA A 30 7.81 -21.70 -15.16
C ALA A 30 8.16 -21.77 -13.66
N LYS A 31 7.34 -21.19 -12.76
CA LYS A 31 7.62 -21.15 -11.33
C LYS A 31 7.07 -22.37 -10.61
N ASP A 32 7.83 -22.87 -9.64
CA ASP A 32 7.39 -23.98 -8.78
C ASP A 32 6.31 -23.52 -7.81
N PHE A 33 5.06 -23.80 -8.17
CA PHE A 33 3.87 -23.48 -7.40
C PHE A 33 2.96 -24.70 -7.26
N PHE A 34 2.49 -24.93 -6.04
CA PHE A 34 1.50 -25.97 -5.73
C PHE A 34 0.52 -25.46 -4.67
N ASP A 35 -0.78 -25.59 -4.91
CA ASP A 35 -1.83 -25.37 -3.90
C ASP A 35 -2.75 -26.58 -3.88
N ASP A 36 -2.94 -27.19 -2.72
CA ASP A 36 -3.78 -28.36 -2.55
C ASP A 36 -5.28 -28.03 -2.47
N GLY A 37 -5.64 -26.76 -2.65
CA GLY A 37 -7.03 -26.27 -2.71
C GLY A 37 -7.76 -26.37 -1.38
N THR A 38 -7.07 -26.61 -0.26
CA THR A 38 -7.74 -26.83 1.03
C THR A 38 -8.41 -25.55 1.52
N MET A 39 -9.74 -25.49 1.39
CA MET A 39 -10.59 -24.46 1.99
C MET A 39 -11.06 -24.91 3.37
N SER A 40 -10.27 -24.62 4.40
CA SER A 40 -10.71 -24.82 5.79
C SER A 40 -11.81 -23.83 6.16
N PHE A 41 -12.52 -24.08 7.27
CA PHE A 41 -13.48 -23.13 7.85
C PHE A 41 -12.94 -21.69 7.85
N PHE A 42 -11.68 -21.48 8.26
CA PHE A 42 -11.05 -20.15 8.27
C PHE A 42 -11.06 -19.41 6.92
N TRP A 43 -11.00 -20.12 5.79
CA TRP A 43 -10.96 -19.53 4.45
C TRP A 43 -12.35 -19.33 3.82
N ASN A 44 -13.40 -19.91 4.41
CA ASN A 44 -14.75 -19.77 3.92
C ASN A 44 -15.33 -18.43 4.37
N ALA A 45 -16.13 -17.80 3.49
CA ALA A 45 -16.89 -16.63 3.87
C ALA A 45 -18.03 -17.04 4.81
N HIS A 46 -18.01 -16.51 6.04
CA HIS A 46 -19.06 -16.72 7.05
C HIS A 46 -20.06 -15.58 7.09
N THR A 47 -20.44 -15.07 5.91
CA THR A 47 -21.29 -13.88 5.75
C THR A 47 -22.54 -13.92 6.61
N GLY A 48 -23.32 -15.02 6.56
CA GLY A 48 -24.54 -15.15 7.36
C GLY A 48 -24.29 -15.10 8.86
N LEU A 49 -23.24 -15.78 9.35
CA LEU A 49 -22.88 -15.77 10.78
C LEU A 49 -22.43 -14.38 11.23
N CYS A 50 -21.60 -13.69 10.43
CA CYS A 50 -21.16 -12.33 10.72
C CYS A 50 -22.34 -11.35 10.77
N LEU A 51 -23.27 -11.44 9.81
CA LEU A 51 -24.46 -10.58 9.77
C LEU A 51 -25.41 -10.85 10.94
N LEU A 52 -25.62 -12.12 11.31
CA LEU A 52 -26.44 -12.49 12.48
C LEU A 52 -25.82 -11.99 13.79
N GLY A 53 -24.51 -12.18 13.98
CA GLY A 53 -23.79 -11.66 15.15
C GLY A 53 -23.87 -10.14 15.22
N PHE A 54 -23.68 -9.47 14.09
CA PHE A 54 -23.79 -8.03 13.98
C PHE A 54 -25.19 -7.50 14.30
N ALA A 55 -26.24 -8.09 13.72
CA ALA A 55 -27.62 -7.73 14.01
C ALA A 55 -27.96 -7.95 15.50
N SER A 56 -27.42 -9.01 16.09
CA SER A 56 -27.61 -9.34 17.51
C SER A 56 -26.93 -8.31 18.43
N VAL A 57 -25.75 -7.80 18.07
CA VAL A 57 -25.07 -6.72 18.80
C VAL A 57 -25.86 -5.41 18.71
N LEU A 58 -26.36 -5.05 17.52
CA LEU A 58 -27.20 -3.85 17.38
C LEU A 58 -28.50 -3.97 18.16
N LEU A 59 -29.15 -5.13 18.15
CA LEU A 59 -30.35 -5.39 18.94
C LEU A 59 -30.04 -5.32 20.45
N TYR A 60 -28.91 -5.86 20.88
CA TYR A 60 -28.49 -5.79 22.28
C TYR A 60 -28.33 -4.33 22.73
N VAL A 61 -27.59 -3.54 21.94
CA VAL A 61 -27.39 -2.11 22.17
C VAL A 61 -28.72 -1.36 22.22
N ALA A 62 -29.64 -1.67 21.32
CA ALA A 62 -30.93 -0.98 21.23
C ALA A 62 -31.88 -1.33 22.39
N VAL A 63 -31.83 -2.56 22.91
CA VAL A 63 -32.80 -3.07 23.90
C VAL A 63 -32.30 -3.01 25.34
N PHE A 64 -31.01 -3.30 25.57
CA PHE A 64 -30.47 -3.51 26.92
C PHE A 64 -29.56 -2.40 27.40
N GLU A 65 -29.09 -1.52 26.52
CA GLU A 65 -28.17 -0.47 26.92
C GLU A 65 -28.91 0.78 27.40
N ASN A 66 -28.55 1.25 28.59
CA ASN A 66 -29.18 2.43 29.18
C ASN A 66 -28.76 3.71 28.44
N ALA A 67 -29.72 4.60 28.24
CA ALA A 67 -29.45 5.91 27.64
C ALA A 67 -28.55 6.76 28.55
N THR A 68 -27.48 7.30 27.96
CA THR A 68 -26.60 8.30 28.59
C THR A 68 -26.98 9.71 28.15
N PHE A 69 -26.94 10.68 29.07
CA PHE A 69 -27.34 12.07 28.80
C PHE A 69 -26.25 12.95 28.17
N SER A 70 -25.02 12.44 27.99
CA SER A 70 -23.94 13.21 27.38
C SER A 70 -24.04 13.18 25.85
N SER A 71 -24.35 14.33 25.24
CA SER A 71 -24.42 14.48 23.78
C SER A 71 -23.10 14.18 23.09
N GLU A 72 -21.97 14.60 23.66
CA GLU A 72 -20.64 14.36 23.10
C GLU A 72 -20.32 12.85 23.07
N TYR A 73 -20.61 12.15 24.17
CA TYR A 73 -20.42 10.71 24.26
C TYR A 73 -21.28 9.96 23.24
N ASN A 74 -22.57 10.33 23.15
CA ASN A 74 -23.51 9.72 22.21
C ASN A 74 -23.08 9.95 20.76
N LEU A 75 -22.57 11.13 20.42
CA LEU A 75 -22.03 11.45 19.10
C LEU A 75 -20.81 10.60 18.75
N LYS A 76 -19.77 10.56 19.62
CA LYS A 76 -18.55 9.76 19.40
C LYS A 76 -18.87 8.29 19.20
N ARG A 77 -19.78 7.76 20.03
CA ARG A 77 -20.22 6.37 19.96
C ARG A 77 -21.03 6.08 18.69
N GLY A 78 -21.95 6.97 18.32
CA GLY A 78 -22.74 6.85 17.09
C GLY A 78 -21.86 6.84 15.84
N LEU A 79 -20.89 7.75 15.75
CA LEU A 79 -19.92 7.79 14.66
C LEU A 79 -19.06 6.52 14.62
N THR A 80 -18.58 6.06 15.78
CA THR A 80 -17.82 4.81 15.87
C THR A 80 -18.65 3.63 15.40
N ALA A 81 -19.92 3.52 15.82
CA ALA A 81 -20.83 2.48 15.37
C ALA A 81 -21.02 2.54 13.85
N MET A 82 -21.30 3.72 13.28
CA MET A 82 -21.44 3.90 11.82
C MET A 82 -20.21 3.43 11.05
N ILE A 83 -19.01 3.79 11.51
CA ILE A 83 -17.74 3.35 10.90
C ILE A 83 -17.61 1.83 10.97
N LEU A 84 -17.87 1.22 12.13
CA LEU A 84 -17.79 -0.23 12.31
C LEU A 84 -18.81 -0.97 11.43
N VAL A 85 -20.04 -0.45 11.31
CA VAL A 85 -21.07 -0.99 10.41
C VAL A 85 -20.57 -0.96 8.97
N PHE A 86 -20.09 0.20 8.51
CA PHE A 86 -19.58 0.37 7.15
C PHE A 86 -18.43 -0.59 6.85
N VAL A 87 -17.43 -0.66 7.74
CA VAL A 87 -16.27 -1.54 7.56
C VAL A 87 -16.69 -3.00 7.57
N LEU A 88 -17.53 -3.43 8.52
CA LEU A 88 -17.97 -4.82 8.59
C LEU A 88 -18.76 -5.23 7.34
N PHE A 89 -19.74 -4.40 6.95
CA PHE A 89 -20.55 -4.63 5.76
C PHE A 89 -19.66 -4.69 4.51
N GLY A 90 -18.75 -3.74 4.38
CA GLY A 90 -17.79 -3.67 3.28
C GLY A 90 -16.91 -4.93 3.20
N VAL A 91 -16.32 -5.39 4.31
CA VAL A 91 -15.48 -6.60 4.33
C VAL A 91 -16.26 -7.85 3.90
N VAL A 92 -17.53 -7.94 4.30
CA VAL A 92 -18.37 -9.10 4.02
C VAL A 92 -18.82 -9.15 2.56
N HIS A 93 -19.08 -7.99 1.94
CA HIS A 93 -19.71 -7.90 0.61
C HIS A 93 -18.77 -7.52 -0.54
N THR A 94 -17.64 -6.88 -0.26
CA THR A 94 -16.68 -6.53 -1.33
C THR A 94 -16.07 -7.79 -1.96
N PRO A 95 -15.85 -7.79 -3.29
CA PRO A 95 -15.16 -8.88 -3.96
C PRO A 95 -13.68 -8.94 -3.53
N ASP A 96 -13.06 -10.11 -3.72
CA ASP A 96 -11.63 -10.28 -3.48
C ASP A 96 -10.81 -9.51 -4.53
N GLY A 97 -9.82 -8.76 -4.05
CA GLY A 97 -8.82 -8.11 -4.91
C GLY A 97 -7.68 -9.06 -5.32
N PRO A 98 -6.60 -8.53 -5.91
CA PRO A 98 -5.49 -9.34 -6.43
C PRO A 98 -4.71 -10.08 -5.34
N PHE A 99 -4.75 -9.59 -4.11
CA PHE A 99 -4.00 -10.19 -3.00
C PHE A 99 -4.87 -11.14 -2.18
N ARG A 100 -4.41 -12.39 -2.05
CA ARG A 100 -5.13 -13.45 -1.31
C ARG A 100 -4.66 -13.62 0.14
N ARG A 101 -3.43 -13.21 0.47
CA ARG A 101 -2.74 -13.49 1.74
C ARG A 101 -2.32 -12.20 2.44
N PRO A 102 -2.45 -12.09 3.78
CA PRO A 102 -2.61 -13.18 4.74
C PRO A 102 -4.03 -13.77 4.82
N HIS A 103 -5.05 -13.03 4.43
CA HIS A 103 -6.42 -13.54 4.24
C HIS A 103 -7.19 -12.61 3.30
N PRO A 104 -8.18 -13.07 2.51
CA PRO A 104 -8.91 -12.17 1.61
C PRO A 104 -9.68 -11.08 2.37
N ALA A 105 -10.28 -11.44 3.52
CA ALA A 105 -10.96 -10.48 4.39
C ALA A 105 -10.04 -9.33 4.89
N PHE A 106 -8.73 -9.59 5.03
CA PHE A 106 -7.77 -8.53 5.39
C PHE A 106 -7.63 -7.50 4.27
N TRP A 107 -7.55 -7.94 3.01
CA TRP A 107 -7.44 -7.01 1.88
C TRP A 107 -8.73 -6.27 1.59
N ARG A 108 -9.88 -6.93 1.79
CA ARG A 108 -11.18 -6.26 1.80
C ARG A 108 -11.26 -5.19 2.90
N LEU A 109 -10.72 -5.48 4.10
CA LEU A 109 -10.63 -4.50 5.18
C LEU A 109 -9.76 -3.31 4.78
N VAL A 110 -8.58 -3.54 4.19
CA VAL A 110 -7.71 -2.48 3.68
C VAL A 110 -8.44 -1.60 2.65
N LEU A 111 -9.18 -2.20 1.71
CA LEU A 111 -9.99 -1.47 0.73
C LEU A 111 -11.11 -0.65 1.40
N CYS A 112 -11.83 -1.22 2.37
CA CYS A 112 -12.87 -0.48 3.08
C CYS A 112 -12.29 0.69 3.88
N LEU A 113 -11.12 0.51 4.51
CA LEU A 113 -10.42 1.57 5.23
C LEU A 113 -9.90 2.66 4.27
N SER A 114 -9.47 2.30 3.06
CA SER A 114 -9.06 3.30 2.06
C SER A 114 -10.24 4.15 1.59
N ILE A 115 -11.42 3.54 1.37
CA ILE A 115 -12.65 4.27 1.04
C ILE A 115 -13.07 5.18 2.19
N LEU A 116 -13.02 4.69 3.43
CA LEU A 116 -13.33 5.51 4.61
C LEU A 116 -12.38 6.70 4.72
N TYR A 117 -11.08 6.48 4.51
CA TYR A 117 -10.07 7.53 4.50
C TYR A 117 -10.36 8.57 3.41
N GLU A 118 -10.72 8.14 2.20
CA GLU A 118 -11.11 9.04 1.11
C GLU A 118 -12.35 9.87 1.46
N LEU A 119 -13.37 9.28 2.09
CA LEU A 119 -14.55 10.01 2.56
C LEU A 119 -14.17 11.09 3.60
N ILE A 120 -13.22 10.80 4.49
CA ILE A 120 -12.70 11.77 5.45
C ILE A 120 -11.95 12.90 4.72
N LEU A 121 -11.14 12.59 3.71
CA LEU A 121 -10.45 13.60 2.91
C LEU A 121 -11.43 14.49 2.14
N VAL A 122 -12.47 13.91 1.54
CA VAL A 122 -13.55 14.68 0.89
C VAL A 122 -14.26 15.57 1.89
N PHE A 123 -14.56 15.09 3.10
CA PHE A 123 -15.11 15.94 4.16
C PHE A 123 -14.18 17.11 4.50
N LEU A 124 -12.89 16.84 4.72
CA LEU A 124 -11.88 17.86 5.01
C LEU A 124 -11.71 18.88 3.88
N LEU A 125 -11.90 18.47 2.62
CA LEU A 125 -11.83 19.35 1.46
C LEU A 125 -12.87 20.48 1.52
N PHE A 126 -14.02 20.25 2.17
CA PHE A 126 -15.06 21.26 2.35
C PHE A 126 -14.91 22.08 3.64
N GLN A 127 -13.90 21.79 4.48
CA GLN A 127 -13.60 22.59 5.66
C GLN A 127 -12.61 23.71 5.31
N ASN A 128 -12.70 24.84 6.01
CA ASN A 128 -11.57 25.76 6.04
C ASN A 128 -10.46 25.17 6.93
N VAL A 129 -9.26 25.73 6.84
CA VAL A 129 -8.08 25.18 7.53
C VAL A 129 -8.23 25.20 9.05
N ASP A 130 -8.86 26.25 9.61
CA ASP A 130 -9.00 26.41 11.06
C ASP A 130 -10.04 25.45 11.64
N ASP A 131 -11.14 25.22 10.93
CA ASP A 131 -12.16 24.23 11.29
C ASP A 131 -11.57 22.82 11.19
N ALA A 132 -10.82 22.52 10.12
CA ALA A 132 -10.14 21.22 9.97
C ALA A 132 -9.16 20.93 11.13
N ARG A 133 -8.40 21.94 11.57
CA ARG A 133 -7.50 21.83 12.75
C ARG A 133 -8.28 21.61 14.05
N GLN A 134 -9.42 22.28 14.22
CA GLN A 134 -10.29 22.07 15.38
C GLN A 134 -10.91 20.67 15.37
N TRP A 135 -11.30 20.15 14.20
CA TRP A 135 -11.81 18.79 14.06
C TRP A 135 -10.82 17.73 14.54
N LEU A 136 -9.52 17.91 14.28
CA LEU A 136 -8.50 17.00 14.76
C LEU A 136 -8.44 16.88 16.30
N ARG A 137 -8.90 17.90 17.04
CA ARG A 137 -8.95 17.85 18.51
C ARG A 137 -9.93 16.81 19.05
N TYR A 138 -10.92 16.40 18.26
CA TYR A 138 -11.80 15.29 18.63
C TYR A 138 -11.09 13.93 18.54
N LEU A 139 -10.02 13.82 17.75
CA LEU A 139 -9.19 12.61 17.68
C LEU A 139 -8.12 12.61 18.77
N ASP A 140 -7.40 13.73 18.91
CA ASP A 140 -6.42 13.94 19.99
C ASP A 140 -6.49 15.41 20.46
N PRO A 141 -6.82 15.68 21.74
CA PRO A 141 -6.88 17.04 22.31
C PRO A 141 -5.59 17.87 22.16
N ASN A 142 -4.44 17.24 21.89
CA ASN A 142 -3.17 17.92 21.71
C ASN A 142 -2.96 18.46 20.28
N LEU A 143 -3.80 18.09 19.32
CA LEU A 143 -3.72 18.55 17.93
C LEU A 143 -4.34 19.94 17.72
N GLY A 144 -4.15 20.49 16.52
CA GLY A 144 -4.70 21.80 16.13
C GLY A 144 -4.07 22.96 16.91
N LYS A 145 -2.82 22.82 17.33
CA LYS A 145 -1.99 23.87 17.92
C LYS A 145 -0.80 24.12 16.99
N PRO A 146 -0.31 25.36 16.85
CA PRO A 146 0.88 25.64 16.06
C PRO A 146 2.06 24.76 16.51
N LEU A 147 2.77 24.20 15.53
CA LEU A 147 3.99 23.44 15.78
C LEU A 147 5.14 24.42 16.03
N SER A 148 6.08 24.04 16.90
CA SER A 148 7.35 24.77 17.01
C SER A 148 8.11 24.66 15.69
N GLU A 149 8.60 25.78 15.16
CA GLU A 149 9.51 25.77 14.03
C GLU A 149 10.79 25.02 14.42
N GLN A 150 11.08 23.93 13.70
CA GLN A 150 12.35 23.22 13.80
C GLN A 150 13.15 23.58 12.54
N ASP A 151 14.36 24.09 12.75
CA ASP A 151 15.30 24.35 11.67
C ASP A 151 16.09 23.06 11.38
N TYR A 152 15.76 22.42 10.26
CA TYR A 152 16.47 21.23 9.79
C TYR A 152 17.70 21.58 8.93
N GLY A 153 17.85 22.83 8.48
CA GLY A 153 18.76 23.24 7.42
C GLY A 153 19.84 24.22 7.85
N GLY A 154 20.04 24.40 9.17
CA GLY A 154 20.97 25.36 9.76
C GLY A 154 22.45 25.15 9.40
N ASN A 155 23.28 24.68 10.33
CA ASN A 155 24.72 24.53 10.09
C ASN A 155 25.04 23.20 9.40
N CYS A 156 25.40 23.26 8.12
CA CYS A 156 25.72 22.08 7.32
C CYS A 156 27.21 21.69 7.32
N ILE A 157 28.00 22.20 8.27
CA ILE A 157 29.39 21.80 8.44
C ILE A 157 29.44 20.38 9.02
N ILE A 158 29.92 19.43 8.22
CA ILE A 158 30.09 18.02 8.59
C ILE A 158 31.03 17.84 9.79
N TYR A 159 32.17 18.54 9.78
CA TYR A 159 33.16 18.52 10.87
C TYR A 159 33.41 19.93 11.36
N ASP A 160 32.79 20.29 12.47
CA ASP A 160 32.86 21.63 13.03
C ASP A 160 34.06 21.78 13.98
N ARG A 161 35.09 22.46 13.48
CA ARG A 161 36.30 22.75 14.25
C ARG A 161 36.07 23.76 15.38
N ALA A 162 34.97 24.52 15.35
CA ALA A 162 34.65 25.51 16.37
C ALA A 162 34.07 24.89 17.65
N TYR A 163 33.67 23.61 17.61
CA TYR A 163 33.16 22.86 18.75
C TYR A 163 34.03 21.61 19.02
N PRO A 164 35.20 21.76 19.67
CA PRO A 164 36.16 20.66 19.84
C PRO A 164 35.65 19.47 20.65
N GLU A 165 34.69 19.70 21.55
CA GLU A 165 34.09 18.66 22.41
C GLU A 165 33.14 17.73 21.63
N ASP A 166 32.44 18.26 20.61
CA ASP A 166 31.67 17.45 19.66
C ASP A 166 31.74 18.00 18.23
N PRO A 167 32.82 17.71 17.49
CA PRO A 167 33.00 18.19 16.12
C PRO A 167 31.98 17.61 15.13
N TRP A 168 31.27 16.54 15.50
CA TRP A 168 30.33 15.82 14.64
C TRP A 168 28.86 16.04 15.03
N HIS A 169 28.58 17.05 15.87
CA HIS A 169 27.24 17.33 16.39
C HIS A 169 26.19 17.44 15.27
N ASN A 170 26.51 18.13 14.17
CA ASN A 170 25.60 18.28 13.03
C ASN A 170 25.20 16.95 12.38
N ILE A 171 26.07 15.93 12.39
CA ILE A 171 25.69 14.60 11.89
C ILE A 171 24.87 13.85 12.94
N ARG A 172 25.31 13.87 14.20
CA ARG A 172 24.64 13.13 15.28
C ARG A 172 23.20 13.58 15.49
N GLU A 173 22.93 14.87 15.38
CA GLU A 173 21.59 15.43 15.50
C GLU A 173 20.66 14.99 14.35
N LYS A 174 21.23 14.70 13.16
CA LYS A 174 20.49 14.26 11.96
C LYS A 174 20.34 12.74 11.87
N MET A 175 21.12 11.98 12.65
CA MET A 175 20.99 10.53 12.77
C MET A 175 19.80 10.12 13.65
N ASP A 176 18.60 10.49 13.24
CA ASP A 176 17.37 10.28 13.99
C ASP A 176 16.48 9.17 13.37
N VAL A 177 15.19 9.18 13.73
CA VAL A 177 14.22 8.21 13.22
C VAL A 177 14.00 8.32 11.71
N PHE A 178 14.25 9.48 11.09
CA PHE A 178 14.06 9.70 9.66
C PHE A 178 15.01 8.87 8.81
N VAL A 179 16.25 8.63 9.27
CA VAL A 179 17.21 7.70 8.62
C VAL A 179 16.59 6.30 8.47
N LEU A 180 15.93 5.80 9.52
CA LEU A 180 15.25 4.51 9.48
C LEU A 180 14.01 4.55 8.57
N VAL A 181 13.26 5.65 8.60
CA VAL A 181 12.07 5.83 7.75
C VAL A 181 12.45 5.91 6.28
N HIS A 182 13.55 6.58 5.91
CA HIS A 182 14.09 6.59 4.56
C HIS A 182 14.49 5.19 4.13
N PHE A 183 15.32 4.51 4.93
CA PHE A 183 15.77 3.16 4.62
C PHE A 183 14.62 2.15 4.45
N PHE A 184 13.74 2.04 5.44
CA PHE A 184 12.62 1.09 5.39
C PHE A 184 11.55 1.54 4.40
N GLY A 185 11.34 2.84 4.22
CA GLY A 185 10.44 3.41 3.24
C GLY A 185 10.83 2.99 1.83
N TRP A 186 12.10 3.18 1.45
CA TRP A 186 12.59 2.77 0.13
C TRP A 186 12.61 1.26 -0.04
N TRP A 187 12.98 0.50 0.99
CA TRP A 187 12.86 -0.96 0.96
C TRP A 187 11.42 -1.40 0.66
N LEU A 188 10.42 -0.88 1.37
CA LEU A 188 9.01 -1.22 1.17
C LEU A 188 8.46 -0.72 -0.17
N LYS A 189 8.81 0.50 -0.60
CA LYS A 189 8.45 1.04 -1.92
C LYS A 189 8.98 0.13 -3.03
N THR A 190 10.22 -0.35 -2.93
CA THR A 190 10.79 -1.29 -3.90
C THR A 190 10.02 -2.62 -3.93
N LEU A 191 9.50 -3.12 -2.81
CA LEU A 191 8.64 -4.32 -2.81
C LEU A 191 7.32 -4.13 -3.57
N ILE A 192 6.84 -2.89 -3.65
CA ILE A 192 5.61 -2.52 -4.35
C ILE A 192 5.86 -2.25 -5.84
N VAL A 193 6.83 -1.38 -6.17
CA VAL A 193 7.14 -0.94 -7.55
C VAL A 193 7.91 -2.00 -8.33
N ARG A 194 8.73 -2.81 -7.63
CA ARG A 194 9.45 -3.98 -8.15
C ARG A 194 10.44 -3.72 -9.29
N ASP A 195 10.97 -2.51 -9.38
CA ASP A 195 11.95 -2.16 -10.40
C ASP A 195 13.06 -1.26 -9.83
N TYR A 196 14.31 -1.65 -10.08
CA TYR A 196 15.49 -0.97 -9.54
C TYR A 196 15.63 0.45 -10.09
N TRP A 197 15.52 0.61 -11.41
CA TRP A 197 15.77 1.89 -12.06
C TRP A 197 14.64 2.87 -11.77
N LEU A 198 13.40 2.40 -11.83
CA LEU A 198 12.24 3.22 -11.51
C LEU A 198 12.28 3.72 -10.06
N CYS A 199 12.67 2.88 -9.10
CA CYS A 199 12.83 3.31 -7.71
C CYS A 199 13.96 4.35 -7.55
N ASN A 200 15.10 4.19 -8.23
CA ASN A 200 16.18 5.19 -8.15
C ASN A 200 15.76 6.52 -8.80
N VAL A 201 15.00 6.49 -9.90
CA VAL A 201 14.45 7.70 -10.52
C VAL A 201 13.48 8.39 -9.57
N LEU A 202 12.59 7.64 -8.92
CA LEU A 202 11.69 8.18 -7.91
C LEU A 202 12.46 8.78 -6.73
N SER A 203 13.53 8.11 -6.28
CA SER A 203 14.36 8.59 -5.17
C SER A 203 15.03 9.90 -5.52
N PHE A 204 15.72 9.97 -6.65
CA PHE A 204 16.33 11.19 -7.14
C PHE A 204 15.30 12.32 -7.32
N ALA A 205 14.15 12.01 -7.91
CA ALA A 205 13.10 12.99 -8.14
C ALA A 205 12.52 13.54 -6.83
N PHE A 206 12.42 12.71 -5.79
CA PHE A 206 11.93 13.15 -4.49
C PHE A 206 12.91 14.13 -3.81
N GLU A 207 14.21 13.83 -3.79
CA GLU A 207 15.24 14.78 -3.30
C GLU A 207 15.19 16.13 -4.03
N LEU A 208 14.99 16.10 -5.36
CA LEU A 208 14.85 17.32 -6.14
C LEU A 208 13.57 18.11 -5.77
N MET A 209 12.47 17.42 -5.45
CA MET A 209 11.26 18.07 -4.97
C MET A 209 11.47 18.72 -3.61
N GLU A 210 12.23 18.08 -2.72
CA GLU A 210 12.54 18.65 -1.40
C GLU A 210 13.31 19.97 -1.54
N TYR A 211 14.40 19.97 -2.33
CA TYR A 211 15.10 21.22 -2.67
C TYR A 211 14.18 22.27 -3.30
N THR A 212 13.32 21.86 -4.22
CA THR A 212 12.45 22.80 -4.93
C THR A 212 11.40 23.40 -3.99
N LEU A 213 10.95 22.66 -2.98
CA LEU A 213 9.81 22.99 -2.12
C LEU A 213 10.18 23.34 -0.68
N GLU A 214 11.47 23.40 -0.33
CA GLU A 214 11.96 23.81 1.00
C GLU A 214 11.41 25.18 1.43
N HIS A 215 11.20 26.08 0.48
CA HIS A 215 10.61 27.40 0.73
C HIS A 215 9.13 27.35 1.17
N GLN A 216 8.43 26.24 0.90
CA GLN A 216 7.04 26.03 1.32
C GLN A 216 6.95 25.16 2.57
N LEU A 217 7.87 24.20 2.70
CA LEU A 217 7.90 23.21 3.77
C LEU A 217 9.25 23.30 4.49
N PRO A 218 9.30 23.91 5.70
CA PRO A 218 10.54 24.01 6.48
C PRO A 218 11.19 22.65 6.77
N ASN A 219 10.40 21.57 6.83
CA ASN A 219 10.90 20.21 7.01
C ASN A 219 11.78 19.71 5.85
N PHE A 220 11.71 20.32 4.67
CA PHE A 220 12.53 19.95 3.51
C PHE A 220 13.81 20.78 3.42
N SER A 221 13.97 21.78 4.28
CA SER A 221 15.23 22.51 4.36
C SER A 221 16.21 21.68 5.17
N GLU A 222 16.93 20.79 4.50
CA GLU A 222 17.95 19.93 5.11
C GLU A 222 19.33 20.24 4.53
N CYS A 223 20.36 19.64 5.10
CA CYS A 223 21.72 19.88 4.63
C CYS A 223 21.97 19.23 3.27
N TRP A 224 22.84 19.84 2.45
CA TRP A 224 23.11 19.29 1.12
C TRP A 224 23.66 17.86 1.13
N TRP A 225 24.44 17.53 2.18
CA TRP A 225 24.98 16.19 2.38
C TRP A 225 23.94 15.25 2.99
N ASP A 226 22.90 15.78 3.64
CA ASP A 226 21.76 15.01 4.14
C ASP A 226 21.02 14.41 2.94
N HIS A 227 20.49 15.28 2.07
CA HIS A 227 19.83 14.91 0.81
C HIS A 227 20.65 13.93 -0.04
N TRP A 228 21.86 14.32 -0.46
CA TRP A 228 22.56 13.55 -1.49
C TRP A 228 23.39 12.39 -0.95
N ILE A 229 24.02 12.55 0.22
CA ILE A 229 24.92 11.52 0.75
C ILE A 229 24.16 10.59 1.69
N MET A 230 23.47 11.15 2.69
CA MET A 230 22.81 10.34 3.72
C MET A 230 21.54 9.68 3.19
N ASP A 231 20.65 10.46 2.56
CA ASP A 231 19.37 9.95 2.09
C ASP A 231 19.50 9.27 0.73
N PHE A 232 19.80 9.99 -0.35
CA PHE A 232 19.86 9.42 -1.69
C PHE A 232 20.86 8.25 -1.82
N LEU A 233 22.15 8.49 -1.54
CA LEU A 233 23.19 7.46 -1.69
C LEU A 233 23.23 6.46 -0.53
N GLY A 234 22.86 6.88 0.68
CA GLY A 234 22.87 6.04 1.86
C GLY A 234 21.56 5.25 1.99
N CYS A 235 20.61 5.82 2.72
CA CYS A 235 19.37 5.18 3.13
C CYS A 235 18.57 4.64 1.94
N ASN A 236 18.34 5.47 0.94
CA ASN A 236 17.46 5.20 -0.20
C ASN A 236 18.07 4.12 -1.08
N MET A 237 19.31 4.31 -1.55
CA MET A 237 19.99 3.34 -2.42
C MET A 237 20.19 1.98 -1.74
N ILE A 238 20.57 1.94 -0.45
CA ILE A 238 20.70 0.68 0.29
C ILE A 238 19.34 0.01 0.48
N GLY A 239 18.30 0.78 0.81
CA GLY A 239 16.92 0.30 0.92
C GLY A 239 16.43 -0.33 -0.38
N ILE A 240 16.64 0.35 -1.51
CA ILE A 240 16.31 -0.15 -2.86
C ILE A 240 17.09 -1.44 -3.15
N TRP A 241 18.39 -1.46 -2.89
CA TRP A 241 19.22 -2.63 -3.15
C TRP A 241 18.76 -3.87 -2.34
N LEU A 242 18.49 -3.71 -1.04
CA LEU A 242 17.91 -4.78 -0.20
C LEU A 242 16.51 -5.16 -0.65
N GLY A 243 15.73 -4.20 -1.15
CA GLY A 243 14.42 -4.43 -1.75
C GLY A 243 14.56 -5.39 -2.93
N MET A 244 15.46 -5.10 -3.87
CA MET A 244 15.74 -5.97 -5.00
C MET A 244 16.24 -7.36 -4.59
N LYS A 245 17.07 -7.47 -3.55
CA LYS A 245 17.46 -8.79 -3.01
C LYS A 245 16.28 -9.57 -2.46
N THR A 246 15.37 -8.88 -1.76
CA THR A 246 14.13 -9.47 -1.24
C THR A 246 13.23 -9.94 -2.38
N LEU A 247 13.08 -9.14 -3.44
CA LEU A 247 12.31 -9.48 -4.65
C LEU A 247 12.85 -10.73 -5.34
N ASN A 248 14.16 -10.81 -5.54
CA ASN A 248 14.82 -11.97 -6.14
C ASN A 248 14.60 -13.24 -5.30
N TYR A 249 14.71 -13.12 -3.98
CA TYR A 249 14.40 -14.22 -3.07
C TYR A 249 12.94 -14.68 -3.19
N LEU A 250 11.98 -13.74 -3.20
CA LEU A 250 10.56 -14.06 -3.36
C LEU A 250 10.24 -14.66 -4.73
N SER A 251 10.92 -14.22 -5.78
CA SER A 251 10.66 -14.70 -7.15
C SER A 251 11.09 -16.16 -7.38
N ILE A 252 12.23 -16.56 -6.82
CA ILE A 252 12.80 -17.92 -6.98
C ILE A 252 12.19 -18.91 -5.97
N LYS A 253 11.62 -18.41 -4.88
CA LYS A 253 11.08 -19.25 -3.81
C LYS A 253 9.93 -20.15 -4.33
N PRO A 254 9.97 -21.46 -4.05
CA PRO A 254 8.84 -22.34 -4.35
C PRO A 254 7.68 -22.06 -3.40
N TYR A 255 6.46 -21.99 -3.94
CA TYR A 255 5.25 -21.68 -3.19
C TYR A 255 4.35 -22.91 -3.10
N HIS A 256 4.51 -23.68 -2.03
CA HIS A 256 3.70 -24.88 -1.76
C HIS A 256 2.71 -24.64 -0.62
N TRP A 257 1.45 -24.52 -0.96
CA TRP A 257 0.35 -24.33 -0.03
C TRP A 257 -0.37 -25.64 0.24
N ARG A 258 -0.24 -26.09 1.48
CA ARG A 258 -0.96 -27.26 2.00
C ARG A 258 -1.82 -26.87 3.18
N GLY A 259 -2.91 -27.59 3.37
CA GLY A 259 -3.75 -27.49 4.56
C GLY A 259 -2.97 -27.80 5.84
N MET A 260 -3.17 -27.03 6.90
CA MET A 260 -2.43 -27.19 8.18
C MET A 260 -2.57 -28.60 8.78
N TRP A 261 -3.72 -29.24 8.55
CA TRP A 261 -4.03 -30.59 9.02
C TRP A 261 -3.27 -31.69 8.26
N LYS A 262 -2.81 -31.42 7.04
CA LYS A 262 -2.00 -32.37 6.24
C LYS A 262 -0.50 -32.30 6.58
N ILE A 263 -0.08 -31.35 7.41
CA ILE A 263 1.32 -31.14 7.79
C ILE A 263 1.59 -31.81 9.13
N SER A 264 2.53 -32.76 9.16
CA SER A 264 3.02 -33.39 10.38
C SER A 264 4.10 -32.53 11.08
N GLY A 265 4.07 -32.49 12.41
CA GLY A 265 5.08 -31.83 13.24
C GLY A 265 4.84 -30.33 13.51
N TYR A 266 5.05 -29.91 14.76
CA TYR A 266 4.81 -28.55 15.23
C TYR A 266 5.67 -27.50 14.52
N LYS A 267 6.97 -27.74 14.33
CA LYS A 267 7.89 -26.81 13.64
C LYS A 267 7.43 -26.49 12.21
N ARG A 268 6.93 -27.49 11.48
CA ARG A 268 6.44 -27.31 10.10
C ARG A 268 5.11 -26.56 10.08
N LYS A 269 4.22 -26.81 11.05
CA LYS A 269 2.98 -26.03 11.23
C LYS A 269 3.30 -24.57 11.54
N LEU A 270 4.22 -24.30 12.47
CA LEU A 270 4.65 -22.94 12.78
C LEU A 270 5.24 -22.24 11.54
N ARG A 271 6.12 -22.91 10.79
CA ARG A 271 6.63 -22.40 9.52
C ARG A 271 5.50 -22.07 8.53
N ARG A 272 4.48 -22.93 8.43
CA ARG A 272 3.31 -22.69 7.55
C ARG A 272 2.49 -21.48 7.98
N VAL A 273 2.40 -21.21 9.28
CA VAL A 273 1.74 -20.01 9.85
C VAL A 273 2.56 -18.76 9.55
N VAL A 274 3.88 -18.77 9.76
CA VAL A 274 4.74 -17.62 9.43
C VAL A 274 4.69 -17.33 7.92
N LEU A 275 4.71 -18.38 7.08
CA LEU A 275 4.56 -18.24 5.63
C LEU A 275 3.19 -17.69 5.21
N GLN A 276 2.19 -17.64 6.08
CA GLN A 276 0.88 -17.05 5.77
C GLN A 276 1.00 -15.56 5.40
N PHE A 277 1.99 -14.87 5.96
CA PHE A 277 2.30 -13.47 5.67
C PHE A 277 3.18 -13.29 4.44
N THR A 278 3.51 -14.38 3.74
CA THR A 278 4.17 -14.31 2.44
C THR A 278 3.16 -14.38 1.29
N PRO A 279 3.47 -13.77 0.14
CA PRO A 279 2.60 -13.76 -1.04
C PRO A 279 2.14 -15.15 -1.43
N HIS A 280 0.91 -15.30 -1.93
CA HIS A 280 0.42 -16.61 -2.39
C HIS A 280 1.24 -17.13 -3.57
N ARG A 281 1.61 -16.24 -4.46
CA ARG A 281 2.55 -16.46 -5.55
C ARG A 281 3.26 -15.12 -5.78
N TRP A 282 4.43 -15.14 -6.41
CA TRP A 282 5.18 -13.93 -6.71
C TRP A 282 5.27 -13.68 -8.21
N THR A 283 4.65 -12.59 -8.68
CA THR A 283 4.71 -12.15 -10.08
C THR A 283 5.77 -11.06 -10.24
N ASP A 284 6.69 -11.24 -11.19
CA ASP A 284 7.70 -10.23 -11.51
C ASP A 284 7.11 -9.14 -12.39
N PHE A 285 7.49 -7.89 -12.13
CA PHE A 285 7.09 -6.75 -12.95
C PHE A 285 8.14 -6.46 -14.01
N ASP A 286 7.66 -6.05 -15.17
CA ASP A 286 8.50 -5.71 -16.31
C ASP A 286 7.89 -4.50 -17.01
N TRP A 287 8.20 -3.30 -16.50
CA TRP A 287 7.56 -2.06 -16.90
C TRP A 287 7.86 -1.67 -18.36
N ARG A 288 9.03 -2.06 -18.87
CA ARG A 288 9.59 -1.66 -20.19
C ARG A 288 9.16 -0.25 -20.63
N PRO A 289 9.56 0.82 -19.92
CA PRO A 289 9.05 2.17 -20.15
C PRO A 289 9.28 2.65 -21.60
N THR A 290 10.38 2.26 -22.22
CA THR A 290 10.74 2.65 -23.60
C THR A 290 10.16 1.72 -24.67
N GLY A 291 9.40 0.69 -24.29
CA GLY A 291 8.88 -0.31 -25.23
C GLY A 291 7.73 0.19 -26.11
N SER A 292 6.98 1.20 -25.67
CA SER A 292 5.92 1.86 -26.46
C SER A 292 5.56 3.21 -25.85
N LEU A 293 4.94 4.10 -26.63
CA LEU A 293 4.46 5.39 -26.12
C LEU A 293 3.47 5.21 -24.96
N LYS A 294 2.57 4.21 -25.04
CA LYS A 294 1.64 3.85 -23.94
C LYS A 294 2.41 3.55 -22.67
N ARG A 295 3.42 2.68 -22.73
CA ARG A 295 4.24 2.30 -21.56
C ARG A 295 5.07 3.46 -21.02
N TRP A 296 5.58 4.30 -21.90
CA TRP A 296 6.33 5.48 -21.50
C TRP A 296 5.45 6.47 -20.72
N LEU A 297 4.31 6.87 -21.30
CA LEU A 297 3.35 7.77 -20.66
C LEU A 297 2.77 7.16 -19.38
N GLY A 298 2.45 5.87 -19.39
CA GLY A 298 1.95 5.18 -18.20
C GLY A 298 2.98 5.17 -17.06
N THR A 299 4.24 4.89 -17.36
CA THR A 299 5.30 4.95 -16.34
C THR A 299 5.48 6.36 -15.79
N LEU A 300 5.38 7.40 -16.63
CA LEU A 300 5.42 8.79 -16.16
C LEU A 300 4.25 9.15 -15.25
N ILE A 301 3.03 8.72 -15.60
CA ILE A 301 1.85 8.92 -14.75
C ILE A 301 2.02 8.19 -13.42
N LEU A 302 2.52 6.96 -13.44
CA LEU A 302 2.84 6.21 -12.23
C LEU A 302 3.83 6.98 -11.34
N CYS A 303 4.92 7.49 -11.91
CA CYS A 303 5.88 8.29 -11.16
C CYS A 303 5.25 9.54 -10.56
N ALA A 304 4.48 10.28 -11.35
CA ALA A 304 3.83 11.50 -10.89
C ALA A 304 2.84 11.23 -9.74
N VAL A 305 2.05 10.17 -9.83
CA VAL A 305 1.09 9.78 -8.79
C VAL A 305 1.80 9.35 -7.50
N ILE A 306 2.89 8.59 -7.60
CA ILE A 306 3.70 8.19 -6.43
C ILE A 306 4.29 9.43 -5.76
N LEU A 307 4.97 10.30 -6.51
CA LEU A 307 5.56 11.53 -5.98
C LEU A 307 4.50 12.46 -5.37
N LEU A 308 3.34 12.59 -6.02
CA LEU A 308 2.22 13.37 -5.49
C LEU A 308 1.70 12.80 -4.16
N THR A 309 1.58 11.47 -4.06
CA THR A 309 1.14 10.80 -2.83
C THR A 309 2.14 11.02 -1.68
N GLU A 310 3.43 10.97 -1.99
CA GLU A 310 4.50 11.24 -1.03
C GLU A 310 4.45 12.69 -0.57
N LEU A 311 4.42 13.63 -1.50
CA LEU A 311 4.33 15.05 -1.21
C LEU A 311 3.07 15.40 -0.39
N ASN A 312 1.93 14.80 -0.73
CA ASN A 312 0.68 14.97 -0.01
C ASN A 312 0.76 14.51 1.46
N THR A 313 1.64 13.56 1.77
CA THR A 313 1.90 13.15 3.16
C THR A 313 2.54 14.28 3.97
N PHE A 314 3.45 15.05 3.38
CA PHE A 314 4.10 16.19 4.02
C PHE A 314 3.19 17.42 4.09
N TYR A 315 2.49 17.75 3.01
CA TYR A 315 1.59 18.91 3.01
C TYR A 315 0.44 18.75 4.00
N LEU A 316 -0.20 17.58 4.07
CA LEU A 316 -1.37 17.47 4.93
C LEU A 316 -0.98 17.58 6.41
N LYS A 317 0.15 16.99 6.83
CA LYS A 317 0.64 17.18 8.21
C LYS A 317 0.99 18.65 8.49
N TYR A 318 1.58 19.34 7.52
CA TYR A 318 1.96 20.74 7.64
C TYR A 318 0.74 21.65 7.77
N VAL A 319 -0.21 21.56 6.84
CA VAL A 319 -1.43 22.38 6.82
C VAL A 319 -2.26 22.17 8.10
N LEU A 320 -2.39 20.92 8.55
CA LEU A 320 -3.21 20.57 9.70
C LEU A 320 -2.48 20.64 11.05
N TRP A 321 -1.21 21.07 11.08
CA TRP A 321 -0.38 21.11 12.28
C TRP A 321 -0.30 19.76 13.03
N VAL A 322 -0.07 18.69 12.28
CA VAL A 322 0.17 17.36 12.85
C VAL A 322 1.68 17.17 13.04
N PRO A 323 2.17 16.95 14.27
CA PRO A 323 3.60 16.73 14.52
C PRO A 323 4.13 15.52 13.73
N PRO A 324 5.38 15.56 13.21
CA PRO A 324 5.98 14.42 12.51
C PRO A 324 5.94 13.07 13.26
N PRO A 325 6.24 13.00 14.59
CA PRO A 325 6.21 11.73 15.31
C PRO A 325 4.80 11.26 15.69
N HIS A 326 3.74 11.96 15.29
CA HIS A 326 2.38 11.63 15.66
C HIS A 326 1.91 10.33 14.97
N ILE A 327 1.13 9.52 15.70
CA ILE A 327 0.65 8.22 15.23
C ILE A 327 -0.16 8.29 13.92
N LEU A 328 -0.87 9.41 13.68
CA LEU A 328 -1.61 9.62 12.42
C LEU A 328 -0.68 9.62 11.19
N CYS A 329 0.52 10.20 11.31
CA CYS A 329 1.50 10.18 10.22
C CYS A 329 1.98 8.75 9.95
N PHE A 330 2.29 8.00 11.02
CA PHE A 330 2.68 6.59 10.89
C PHE A 330 1.56 5.72 10.30
N LEU A 331 0.33 5.83 10.79
CA LEU A 331 -0.82 5.07 10.29
C LEU A 331 -1.07 5.37 8.81
N ARG A 332 -0.95 6.63 8.41
CA ARG A 332 -1.08 7.03 7.01
C ARG A 332 0.00 6.39 6.13
N LEU A 333 1.26 6.42 6.54
CA LEU A 333 2.35 5.74 5.81
C LEU A 333 2.09 4.24 5.69
N LEU A 334 1.67 3.59 6.78
CA LEU A 334 1.32 2.17 6.80
C LEU A 334 0.19 1.86 5.82
N PHE A 335 -0.89 2.63 5.84
CA PHE A 335 -2.01 2.40 4.93
C PHE A 335 -1.64 2.71 3.47
N SER A 336 -0.81 3.73 3.22
CA SER A 336 -0.25 4.03 1.90
C SER A 336 0.47 2.84 1.28
N ILE A 337 1.25 2.13 2.08
CA ILE A 337 1.95 0.90 1.66
C ILE A 337 0.93 -0.23 1.40
N LEU A 338 -0.06 -0.39 2.28
CA LEU A 338 -1.06 -1.47 2.18
C LEU A 338 -1.97 -1.34 0.96
N TRP A 339 -2.48 -0.15 0.63
CA TRP A 339 -3.29 0.05 -0.57
C TRP A 339 -2.44 0.27 -1.82
N GLY A 340 -1.22 0.79 -1.69
CA GLY A 340 -0.29 0.98 -2.81
C GLY A 340 0.13 -0.33 -3.46
N GLY A 341 0.32 -1.38 -2.65
CA GLY A 341 0.60 -2.75 -3.12
C GLY A 341 -0.36 -3.27 -4.20
N PRO A 342 -1.66 -3.46 -3.88
CA PRO A 342 -2.64 -3.92 -4.86
C PRO A 342 -2.87 -2.91 -5.98
N ALA A 343 -2.88 -1.60 -5.70
CA ALA A 343 -3.09 -0.57 -6.72
C ALA A 343 -2.02 -0.60 -7.83
N ILE A 344 -0.74 -0.70 -7.45
CA ILE A 344 0.37 -0.78 -8.42
C ILE A 344 0.36 -2.12 -9.15
N TYR A 345 -0.06 -3.21 -8.50
CA TYR A 345 -0.25 -4.51 -9.15
C TYR A 345 -1.33 -4.46 -10.24
N GLU A 346 -2.50 -3.89 -9.94
CA GLU A 346 -3.60 -3.73 -10.91
C GLU A 346 -3.19 -2.78 -12.04
N TYR A 347 -2.50 -1.69 -11.70
CA TYR A 347 -1.96 -0.77 -12.70
C TYR A 347 -0.98 -1.47 -13.65
N PHE A 348 -0.09 -2.30 -13.10
CA PHE A 348 0.83 -3.10 -13.90
C PHE A 348 0.09 -4.07 -14.83
N GLN A 349 -0.93 -4.77 -14.33
CA GLN A 349 -1.75 -5.68 -15.15
C GLN A 349 -2.46 -4.92 -16.29
N TYR A 350 -2.99 -3.73 -16.01
CA TYR A 350 -3.62 -2.88 -17.03
C TYR A 350 -2.63 -2.44 -18.13
N MET A 351 -1.37 -2.17 -17.75
CA MET A 351 -0.33 -1.78 -18.69
C MET A 351 0.16 -2.94 -19.57
N ASP A 352 0.10 -4.17 -19.07
CA ASP A 352 0.49 -5.38 -19.78
C ASP A 352 -0.63 -6.00 -20.63
N ASP A 353 -1.89 -5.59 -20.48
CA ASP A 353 -3.00 -6.15 -21.25
C ASP A 353 -2.91 -5.86 -22.77
N PRO A 354 -2.79 -6.89 -23.64
CA PRO A 354 -2.69 -6.76 -25.09
C PRO A 354 -4.06 -6.61 -25.76
N CYS A 355 -5.17 -7.02 -25.11
CA CYS A 355 -6.52 -6.89 -25.67
C CYS A 355 -6.95 -5.42 -25.78
N LEU A 356 -6.44 -4.53 -24.93
CA LEU A 356 -6.70 -3.11 -25.05
C LEU A 356 -5.97 -2.45 -26.24
N SER A 357 -4.80 -2.97 -26.64
CA SER A 357 -4.12 -2.54 -27.87
C SER A 357 -4.89 -2.96 -29.12
N VAL A 358 -5.55 -4.12 -29.10
CA VAL A 358 -6.39 -4.60 -30.22
C VAL A 358 -7.67 -3.76 -30.34
N LEU A 359 -8.29 -3.35 -29.23
CA LEU A 359 -9.48 -2.49 -29.27
C LEU A 359 -9.22 -1.07 -29.78
N ILE A 360 -8.00 -0.55 -29.66
CA ILE A 360 -7.61 0.73 -30.27
C ILE A 360 -7.34 0.56 -31.77
N GLN A 361 -6.83 -0.60 -32.18
CA GLN A 361 -6.52 -0.89 -33.59
C GLN A 361 -7.77 -1.28 -34.40
N GLU A 362 -8.76 -1.93 -33.78
CA GLU A 362 -10.05 -2.27 -34.41
C GLU A 362 -11.06 -1.10 -34.43
N ASN A 363 -10.86 -0.05 -33.62
CA ASN A 363 -11.72 1.15 -33.62
C ASN A 363 -11.13 2.35 -34.36
N SER A 364 -10.02 2.20 -35.09
CA SER A 364 -9.65 3.18 -36.12
C SER A 364 -10.63 3.06 -37.28
N PRO A 365 -11.43 4.10 -37.59
CA PRO A 365 -12.27 4.05 -38.78
C PRO A 365 -11.35 4.00 -40.01
N ASN A 366 -11.36 2.86 -40.70
CA ASN A 366 -10.92 2.79 -42.09
C ASN A 366 -11.85 3.70 -42.89
N TRP A 367 -11.43 4.94 -43.11
CA TRP A 367 -12.05 5.79 -44.11
C TRP A 367 -11.59 5.31 -45.50
N PRO A 368 -12.51 5.13 -46.47
CA PRO A 368 -12.18 4.78 -47.85
C PRO A 368 -11.37 5.86 -48.57
#